data_AF-A0A0D9ZE23-F1
#
_entry.id   AF-A0A0D9ZE23-F1
#
_cell.length_a   1.000
_cell.length_b   1.000
_cell.length_c   1.000
_cell.angle_alpha   90.00
_cell.angle_beta   90.00
_cell.angle_gamma   90.00
#
_symmetry.space_group_name_H-M   'P 1'
#
loop_
_entity.id
_entity.type
_entity.pdbx_description
1 polymer ?
#
loop_
_entity_poly.entity_id
_entity_poly.type
_entity_poly.pdbx_seq_one_letter_code
_entity_poly.pdbx_strand_id
1 'polypeptide(L)'
;MEASASASAAALSLHLPELPSRVKDKILSLELMGVDYGRALALNPALRDAAPESIHAVVTFLQSRGLHFKDLGRVFGMCPSLLTASVRADLRPVFAFLTDDLGIPDTAYRRVVVKCPRVLACSVRDQLRPALLYLRRLGFRDARALAFQDPILLVSSVERTMIPKLDFLAGLGMHRDDAVAMVLRCPALFTFSIERNYKPKFEYLVAEMGGGVHDIKAFPQYFTFSLDKRIAPRHRAAADAGVSLPLPDMLKATDEEFMEMLDKEIELQKQAA
;
A
#
# COMPACT_ATOMS: atom_id res chain seq x y z
N MET A 1 40.20 -5.15 -56.92
CA MET A 1 38.87 -4.56 -57.18
C MET A 1 37.95 -5.71 -57.49
N GLU A 2 37.02 -6.15 -56.65
CA GLU A 2 36.45 -5.60 -55.44
C GLU A 2 36.37 -6.71 -54.39
N ALA A 3 36.66 -6.35 -53.14
CA ALA A 3 36.27 -7.13 -51.98
C ALA A 3 34.82 -6.74 -51.63
N SER A 4 33.93 -7.70 -51.38
CA SER A 4 32.67 -7.41 -50.72
C SER A 4 32.13 -8.63 -49.97
N ALA A 5 32.31 -8.57 -48.65
CA ALA A 5 31.35 -8.96 -47.61
C ALA A 5 30.58 -10.28 -47.78
N SER A 6 31.15 -11.38 -47.25
CA SER A 6 30.35 -12.53 -46.82
C SER A 6 30.90 -13.14 -45.51
N ALA A 7 31.28 -12.28 -44.58
CA ALA A 7 31.52 -12.66 -43.20
C ALA A 7 30.62 -11.78 -42.30
N SER A 8 29.88 -12.44 -41.40
CA SER A 8 29.02 -11.86 -40.36
C SER A 8 27.52 -11.75 -40.68
N ALA A 9 26.88 -12.91 -40.84
CA ALA A 9 25.46 -13.07 -40.51
C ALA A 9 25.19 -14.37 -39.71
N ALA A 10 26.21 -14.90 -39.02
CA ALA A 10 26.06 -15.94 -38.01
C ALA A 10 25.86 -15.31 -36.63
N ALA A 11 25.03 -14.27 -36.55
CA ALA A 11 24.64 -13.64 -35.30
C ALA A 11 23.54 -14.49 -34.63
N LEU A 12 23.96 -15.28 -33.63
CA LEU A 12 23.16 -15.69 -32.47
C LEU A 12 21.68 -15.98 -32.75
N SER A 13 21.41 -17.02 -33.54
CA SER A 13 20.12 -17.70 -33.45
C SER A 13 20.08 -18.47 -32.14
N LEU A 14 19.72 -17.79 -31.05
CA LEU A 14 19.22 -18.45 -29.86
C LEU A 14 18.01 -19.26 -30.29
N HIS A 15 18.19 -20.57 -30.43
CA HIS A 15 17.12 -21.55 -30.65
C HIS A 15 16.20 -21.52 -29.44
N LEU A 16 15.29 -20.53 -29.40
CA LEU A 16 14.12 -20.58 -28.56
C LEU A 16 13.28 -21.76 -29.09
N PRO A 17 12.92 -22.75 -28.25
CA PRO A 17 12.05 -23.83 -28.70
C PRO A 17 10.78 -23.23 -29.33
N GLU A 18 10.30 -23.81 -30.43
CA GLU A 18 9.09 -23.35 -31.09
C GLU A 18 7.89 -23.48 -30.15
N LEU A 19 7.58 -22.38 -29.46
CA LEU A 19 6.41 -22.31 -28.59
C LEU A 19 5.14 -22.39 -29.45
N PRO A 20 4.09 -23.10 -28.99
CA PRO A 20 2.79 -23.09 -29.64
C PRO A 20 2.29 -21.64 -29.84
N SER A 21 1.62 -21.35 -30.97
CA SER A 21 1.12 -20.00 -31.31
C SER A 21 0.34 -19.35 -30.18
N ARG A 22 -0.56 -20.11 -29.54
CA ARG A 22 -1.33 -19.67 -28.38
C ARG A 22 -0.49 -19.18 -27.20
N VAL A 23 0.71 -19.73 -27.01
CA VAL A 23 1.63 -19.28 -25.95
C VAL A 23 2.31 -17.98 -26.35
N LYS A 24 2.70 -17.84 -27.62
CA LYS A 24 3.26 -16.59 -28.17
C LYS A 24 2.26 -15.45 -28.07
N ASP A 25 1.00 -15.69 -28.42
CA ASP A 25 -0.08 -14.69 -28.38
C ASP A 25 -0.35 -14.19 -26.96
N LYS A 26 -0.32 -15.09 -25.95
CA LYS A 26 -0.44 -14.72 -24.54
C LYS A 26 0.72 -13.84 -24.08
N ILE A 27 1.95 -14.23 -24.42
CA ILE A 27 3.15 -13.47 -24.08
C ILE A 27 3.02 -12.07 -24.69
N LEU A 28 2.80 -11.97 -25.99
CA LEU A 28 2.68 -10.68 -26.68
C LEU A 28 1.55 -9.82 -26.10
N SER A 29 0.38 -10.40 -25.82
CA SER A 29 -0.76 -9.66 -25.25
C SER A 29 -0.43 -9.09 -23.87
N LEU A 30 0.29 -9.83 -23.03
CA LEU A 30 0.68 -9.40 -21.69
C LEU A 30 1.81 -8.37 -21.73
N GLU A 31 2.81 -8.57 -22.57
CA GLU A 31 3.90 -7.61 -22.77
C GLU A 31 3.37 -6.28 -23.33
N LEU A 32 2.40 -6.30 -24.25
CA LEU A 32 1.72 -5.09 -24.75
C LEU A 32 0.98 -4.31 -23.64
N MET A 33 0.51 -5.00 -22.60
CA MET A 33 -0.09 -4.37 -21.42
C MET A 33 0.97 -3.92 -20.39
N GLY A 34 2.25 -4.19 -20.61
CA GLY A 34 3.33 -3.95 -19.66
C GLY A 34 3.38 -4.96 -18.51
N VAL A 35 2.88 -6.18 -18.73
CA VAL A 35 2.89 -7.29 -17.76
C VAL A 35 3.97 -8.28 -18.16
N ASP A 36 5.00 -8.40 -17.32
CA ASP A 36 6.04 -9.40 -17.49
C ASP A 36 5.43 -10.81 -17.37
N TYR A 37 5.42 -11.56 -18.48
CA TYR A 37 4.82 -12.88 -18.53
C TYR A 37 5.50 -13.88 -17.58
N GLY A 38 6.83 -13.84 -17.50
CA GLY A 38 7.61 -14.76 -16.67
C GLY A 38 7.31 -14.60 -15.19
N ARG A 39 7.30 -13.37 -14.71
CA ARG A 39 6.91 -13.00 -13.34
C ARG A 39 5.45 -13.33 -13.08
N ALA A 40 4.54 -13.02 -14.01
CA ALA A 40 3.13 -13.33 -13.86
C ALA A 40 2.90 -14.84 -13.74
N LEU A 41 3.57 -15.65 -14.56
CA LEU A 41 3.51 -17.11 -14.52
C LEU A 41 4.13 -17.68 -13.23
N ALA A 42 5.25 -17.13 -12.76
CA ALA A 42 5.87 -17.57 -11.50
C ALA A 42 4.96 -17.34 -10.29
N LEU A 43 4.23 -16.22 -10.28
CA LEU A 43 3.29 -15.86 -9.22
C LEU A 43 1.90 -16.49 -9.40
N ASN A 44 1.56 -16.94 -10.60
CA ASN A 44 0.31 -17.62 -10.93
C ASN A 44 0.54 -18.76 -11.94
N PRO A 45 0.94 -19.96 -11.48
CA PRO A 45 1.24 -21.08 -12.36
C PRO A 45 0.06 -21.52 -13.25
N ALA A 46 -1.18 -21.31 -12.81
CA ALA A 46 -2.39 -21.63 -13.57
C ALA A 46 -2.50 -20.82 -14.89
N LEU A 47 -1.75 -19.72 -15.02
CA LEU A 47 -1.67 -18.94 -16.26
C LEU A 47 -1.18 -19.77 -17.44
N ARG A 48 -0.38 -20.81 -17.18
CA ARG A 48 0.10 -21.75 -18.22
C ARG A 48 -1.06 -22.33 -19.02
N ASP A 49 -2.07 -22.81 -18.31
CA ASP A 49 -3.20 -23.57 -18.86
C ASP A 49 -4.40 -22.68 -19.18
N ALA A 50 -4.37 -21.41 -18.75
CA ALA A 50 -5.44 -20.45 -18.98
C ALA A 50 -5.69 -20.22 -20.48
N ALA A 51 -6.94 -20.25 -20.92
CA ALA A 51 -7.29 -19.94 -22.31
C ALA A 51 -7.05 -18.43 -22.59
N PRO A 52 -6.44 -18.04 -23.73
CA PRO A 52 -6.31 -16.64 -24.13
C PRO A 52 -7.64 -15.87 -24.07
N GLU A 53 -8.74 -16.55 -24.41
CA GLU A 53 -10.09 -16.02 -24.40
C GLU A 53 -10.56 -15.67 -22.98
N SER A 54 -10.16 -16.43 -21.96
CA SER A 54 -10.47 -16.12 -20.55
C SER A 54 -9.74 -14.85 -20.09
N ILE A 55 -8.47 -14.69 -20.48
CA ILE A 55 -7.69 -13.47 -20.17
C ILE A 55 -8.35 -12.27 -20.86
N HIS A 56 -8.73 -12.41 -22.13
CA HIS A 56 -9.43 -11.38 -22.87
C HIS A 56 -10.77 -11.02 -22.20
N ALA A 57 -11.55 -12.00 -21.76
CA ALA A 57 -12.81 -11.76 -21.06
C ALA A 57 -12.62 -10.95 -19.77
N VAL A 58 -11.55 -11.20 -19.00
CA VAL A 58 -11.20 -10.39 -17.83
C VAL A 58 -10.86 -8.95 -18.24
N VAL A 59 -10.02 -8.77 -19.26
CA VAL A 59 -9.63 -7.45 -19.78
C VAL A 59 -10.86 -6.66 -20.23
N THR A 60 -11.69 -7.24 -21.10
CA THR A 60 -12.93 -6.62 -21.59
C THR A 60 -13.88 -6.28 -20.45
N PHE A 61 -14.01 -7.16 -19.45
CA PHE A 61 -14.84 -6.89 -18.29
C PHE A 61 -14.32 -5.70 -17.48
N LEU A 62 -13.03 -5.64 -17.17
CA LEU A 62 -12.46 -4.52 -16.44
C LEU A 62 -12.59 -3.20 -17.22
N GLN A 63 -12.41 -3.23 -18.54
CA GLN A 63 -12.64 -2.06 -19.40
C GLN A 63 -14.11 -1.62 -19.38
N SER A 64 -15.06 -2.56 -19.40
CA SER A 64 -16.49 -2.26 -19.26
C SER A 64 -16.85 -1.63 -17.91
N ARG A 65 -16.00 -1.81 -16.88
CA ARG A 65 -16.10 -1.15 -15.57
C ARG A 65 -15.29 0.14 -15.47
N GLY A 66 -14.84 0.67 -16.60
CA GLY A 66 -14.17 1.97 -16.71
C GLY A 66 -12.66 1.94 -16.47
N LEU A 67 -12.02 0.78 -16.34
CA LEU A 67 -10.55 0.73 -16.30
C LEU A 67 -9.98 0.99 -17.70
N HIS A 68 -8.92 1.78 -17.79
CA HIS A 68 -8.26 2.05 -19.06
C HIS A 68 -7.16 1.02 -19.31
N PHE A 69 -6.81 0.81 -20.58
CA PHE A 69 -5.75 -0.13 -20.97
C PHE A 69 -4.43 0.13 -20.21
N LYS A 70 -4.05 1.40 -20.05
CA LYS A 70 -2.85 1.82 -19.29
C LYS A 70 -2.86 1.47 -17.80
N ASP A 71 -4.03 1.19 -17.22
CA ASP A 71 -4.14 0.80 -15.81
C ASP A 71 -3.86 -0.71 -15.62
N LEU A 72 -4.10 -1.51 -16.66
CA LEU A 72 -4.10 -2.98 -16.60
C LEU A 72 -2.73 -3.57 -16.30
N GLY A 73 -1.66 -2.99 -16.84
CA GLY A 73 -0.28 -3.43 -16.55
C GLY A 73 0.02 -3.46 -15.06
N ARG A 74 -0.33 -2.38 -14.36
CA ARG A 74 -0.19 -2.29 -12.90
C ARG A 74 -1.10 -3.27 -12.18
N VAL A 75 -2.36 -3.41 -12.62
CA VAL A 75 -3.35 -4.29 -11.98
C VAL A 75 -2.89 -5.75 -12.04
N PHE A 76 -2.54 -6.26 -13.23
CA PHE A 76 -2.09 -7.63 -13.41
C PHE A 76 -0.68 -7.86 -12.87
N GLY A 77 0.22 -6.88 -12.97
CA GLY A 77 1.56 -6.96 -12.37
C GLY A 77 1.52 -7.05 -10.83
N MET A 78 0.57 -6.36 -10.19
CA MET A 78 0.35 -6.44 -8.74
C MET A 78 -0.46 -7.69 -8.33
N CYS A 79 -1.39 -8.12 -9.16
CA CYS A 79 -2.30 -9.23 -8.88
C CYS A 79 -2.37 -10.22 -10.07
N PRO A 80 -1.33 -11.05 -10.30
CA PRO A 80 -1.30 -11.98 -11.43
C PRO A 80 -2.40 -13.03 -11.41
N SER A 81 -2.99 -13.33 -10.25
CA SER A 81 -4.14 -14.22 -10.10
C SER A 81 -5.37 -13.75 -10.88
N LEU A 82 -5.48 -12.44 -11.18
CA LEU A 82 -6.59 -11.89 -11.96
C LEU A 82 -6.58 -12.37 -13.42
N LEU A 83 -5.42 -12.75 -13.96
CA LEU A 83 -5.30 -13.30 -15.32
C LEU A 83 -6.02 -14.64 -15.48
N THR A 84 -6.30 -15.32 -14.37
CA THR A 84 -7.03 -16.60 -14.34
C THR A 84 -8.32 -16.50 -13.54
N ALA A 85 -8.76 -15.30 -13.17
CA ALA A 85 -9.97 -15.10 -12.40
C ALA A 85 -11.23 -15.30 -13.25
N SER A 86 -12.27 -15.81 -12.62
CA SER A 86 -13.61 -15.88 -13.19
C SER A 86 -14.27 -14.51 -13.12
N VAL A 87 -14.68 -13.97 -14.27
CA VAL A 87 -15.49 -12.75 -14.32
C VAL A 87 -16.76 -12.91 -13.48
N ARG A 88 -17.40 -14.08 -13.53
CA ARG A 88 -18.67 -14.33 -12.83
C ARG A 88 -18.48 -14.55 -11.33
N ALA A 89 -17.55 -15.40 -10.95
CA ALA A 89 -17.42 -15.84 -9.56
C ALA A 89 -16.53 -14.91 -8.73
N ASP A 90 -15.52 -14.28 -9.33
CA ASP A 90 -14.52 -13.50 -8.59
C ASP A 90 -14.73 -12.00 -8.78
N LEU A 91 -14.81 -11.52 -10.03
CA LEU A 91 -14.80 -10.07 -10.30
C LEU A 91 -16.16 -9.39 -10.09
N ARG A 92 -17.25 -9.96 -10.62
CA ARG A 92 -18.59 -9.39 -10.48
C ARG A 92 -18.99 -9.13 -9.01
N PRO A 93 -18.75 -10.06 -8.06
CA PRO A 93 -19.04 -9.81 -6.66
C PRO A 93 -18.27 -8.62 -6.07
N VAL A 94 -17.01 -8.39 -6.50
CA VAL A 94 -16.23 -7.25 -6.00
C VAL A 94 -16.87 -5.94 -6.41
N PHE A 95 -17.29 -5.79 -7.67
CA PHE A 95 -17.96 -4.56 -8.13
C PHE A 95 -19.35 -4.38 -7.49
N ALA A 96 -20.09 -5.47 -7.27
CA ALA A 96 -21.33 -5.43 -6.50
C ALA A 96 -21.07 -4.95 -5.06
N PHE A 97 -20.04 -5.45 -4.38
CA PHE A 97 -19.63 -4.98 -3.06
C PHE A 97 -19.26 -3.49 -3.06
N LEU A 98 -18.53 -2.99 -4.08
CA LEU A 98 -18.22 -1.57 -4.19
C LEU A 98 -19.51 -0.70 -4.27
N THR A 99 -20.53 -1.17 -4.97
CA THR A 99 -21.81 -0.44 -5.09
C THR A 99 -22.68 -0.61 -3.86
N ASP A 100 -23.02 -1.85 -3.53
CA ASP A 100 -24.07 -2.20 -2.57
C ASP A 100 -23.63 -1.93 -1.13
N ASP A 101 -22.37 -2.25 -0.80
CA ASP A 101 -21.86 -2.14 0.57
C ASP A 101 -21.16 -0.81 0.85
N LEU A 102 -20.54 -0.20 -0.16
CA LEU A 102 -19.75 1.03 -0.04
C LEU A 102 -20.37 2.26 -0.71
N GLY A 103 -21.41 2.10 -1.53
CA GLY A 103 -22.10 3.21 -2.21
C GLY A 103 -21.24 3.88 -3.28
N ILE A 104 -20.32 3.15 -3.91
CA ILE A 104 -19.42 3.68 -4.94
C ILE A 104 -20.12 3.57 -6.31
N PRO A 105 -20.32 4.69 -7.02
CA PRO A 105 -20.91 4.65 -8.35
C PRO A 105 -19.93 4.06 -9.37
N ASP A 106 -20.46 3.48 -10.44
CA ASP A 106 -19.66 2.85 -11.51
C ASP A 106 -18.59 3.77 -12.10
N THR A 107 -18.89 5.07 -12.21
CA THR A 107 -17.95 6.09 -12.70
C THR A 107 -16.70 6.24 -11.83
N ALA A 108 -16.73 5.78 -10.59
CA ALA A 108 -15.65 5.90 -9.62
C ALA A 108 -14.86 4.60 -9.38
N TYR A 109 -15.24 3.47 -9.99
CA TYR A 109 -14.55 2.20 -9.82
C TYR A 109 -13.06 2.27 -10.15
N ARG A 110 -12.73 2.91 -11.28
CA ARG A 110 -11.35 3.09 -11.73
C ARG A 110 -10.48 3.72 -10.63
N ARG A 111 -10.99 4.72 -9.92
CA ARG A 111 -10.26 5.41 -8.85
C ARG A 111 -9.92 4.47 -7.69
N VAL A 112 -10.87 3.62 -7.28
CA VAL A 112 -10.66 2.63 -6.21
C VAL A 112 -9.64 1.57 -6.65
N VAL A 113 -9.82 1.00 -7.83
CA VAL A 113 -8.97 -0.09 -8.33
C VAL A 113 -7.54 0.37 -8.59
N VAL A 114 -7.34 1.55 -9.20
CA VAL A 114 -5.99 2.08 -9.43
C VAL A 114 -5.28 2.40 -8.11
N LYS A 115 -6.01 2.86 -7.09
CA LYS A 115 -5.45 3.11 -5.76
C LYS A 115 -5.03 1.80 -5.08
N CYS A 116 -5.84 0.75 -5.16
CA CYS A 116 -5.54 -0.56 -4.58
C CYS A 116 -6.03 -1.72 -5.45
N PRO A 117 -5.21 -2.20 -6.40
CA PRO A 117 -5.60 -3.30 -7.30
C PRO A 117 -5.96 -4.59 -6.58
N ARG A 118 -5.42 -4.80 -5.37
CA ARG A 118 -5.68 -5.98 -4.53
C ARG A 118 -7.16 -6.17 -4.19
N VAL A 119 -7.98 -5.11 -4.25
CA VAL A 119 -9.42 -5.22 -4.01
C VAL A 119 -10.08 -6.22 -4.96
N LEU A 120 -9.60 -6.31 -6.21
CA LEU A 120 -10.11 -7.26 -7.21
C LEU A 120 -9.73 -8.71 -6.93
N ALA A 121 -8.65 -8.94 -6.20
CA ALA A 121 -8.10 -10.27 -5.93
C ALA A 121 -8.60 -10.85 -4.59
N CYS A 122 -9.38 -10.09 -3.82
CA CYS A 122 -9.88 -10.51 -2.51
C CYS A 122 -11.27 -11.14 -2.61
N SER A 123 -11.49 -12.20 -1.84
CA SER A 123 -12.84 -12.76 -1.62
C SER A 123 -13.73 -11.72 -0.94
N VAL A 124 -14.89 -11.44 -1.53
CA VAL A 124 -15.90 -10.57 -0.91
C VAL A 124 -16.38 -11.16 0.41
N ARG A 125 -16.65 -12.47 0.44
CA ARG A 125 -17.20 -13.18 1.61
C ARG A 125 -16.18 -13.29 2.73
N ASP A 126 -14.94 -13.63 2.41
CA ASP A 126 -13.95 -14.05 3.40
C ASP A 126 -12.96 -12.94 3.77
N GLN A 127 -12.90 -11.85 2.99
CA GLN A 127 -11.97 -10.74 3.23
C GLN A 127 -12.66 -9.38 3.23
N LEU A 128 -13.32 -8.96 2.15
CA LEU A 128 -13.80 -7.57 2.03
C LEU A 128 -14.95 -7.24 3.00
N ARG A 129 -16.00 -8.09 3.06
CA ARG A 129 -17.14 -7.89 3.97
C ARG A 129 -16.72 -8.00 5.45
N PRO A 130 -15.96 -9.02 5.89
CA PRO A 130 -15.48 -9.08 7.27
C PRO A 130 -14.65 -7.87 7.68
N ALA A 131 -13.73 -7.40 6.82
CA ALA A 131 -12.95 -6.20 7.07
C ALA A 131 -13.84 -4.96 7.21
N LEU A 132 -14.79 -4.76 6.29
CA LEU A 132 -15.74 -3.65 6.36
C LEU A 132 -16.57 -3.67 7.66
N LEU A 133 -17.11 -4.82 8.04
CA LEU A 133 -17.89 -4.97 9.27
C LEU A 133 -17.05 -4.67 10.52
N TYR A 134 -15.82 -5.17 10.56
CA TYR A 134 -14.91 -4.91 11.66
C TYR A 134 -14.53 -3.41 11.75
N LEU A 135 -14.17 -2.78 10.63
CA LEU A 135 -13.89 -1.34 10.58
C LEU A 135 -15.10 -0.51 11.02
N ARG A 136 -16.32 -0.88 10.60
CA ARG A 136 -17.55 -0.24 11.07
C ARG A 136 -17.74 -0.39 12.59
N ARG A 137 -17.39 -1.54 13.18
CA ARG A 137 -17.43 -1.74 14.63
C ARG A 137 -16.41 -0.86 15.36
N LEU A 138 -15.24 -0.63 14.77
CA LEU A 138 -14.23 0.28 15.31
C LEU A 138 -14.63 1.76 15.20
N GLY A 139 -15.63 2.11 14.39
CA GLY A 139 -16.11 3.49 14.23
C GLY A 139 -15.81 4.12 12.86
N PHE A 140 -15.28 3.37 11.90
CA PHE A 140 -15.15 3.86 10.51
C PHE A 140 -16.53 3.92 9.85
N ARG A 141 -17.12 5.12 9.82
CA ARG A 141 -18.47 5.34 9.26
C ARG A 141 -18.47 5.74 7.78
N ASP A 142 -17.43 6.41 7.32
CA ASP A 142 -17.33 6.87 5.93
C ASP A 142 -16.81 5.75 5.01
N ALA A 143 -17.75 5.05 4.37
CA ALA A 143 -17.44 4.01 3.39
C ALA A 143 -16.70 4.54 2.15
N ARG A 144 -16.93 5.80 1.75
CA ARG A 144 -16.24 6.41 0.61
C ARG A 144 -14.80 6.74 0.97
N ALA A 145 -14.53 7.21 2.19
CA ALA A 145 -13.16 7.38 2.68
C ALA A 145 -12.42 6.03 2.69
N LEU A 146 -13.05 4.96 3.17
CA LEU A 146 -12.47 3.61 3.11
C LEU A 146 -12.17 3.17 1.67
N ALA A 147 -13.03 3.47 0.70
CA ALA A 147 -12.80 3.08 -0.69
C ALA A 147 -11.73 3.93 -1.40
N PHE A 148 -11.70 5.24 -1.16
CA PHE A 148 -10.87 6.17 -1.95
C PHE A 148 -9.56 6.57 -1.26
N GLN A 149 -9.54 6.63 0.06
CA GLN A 149 -8.37 7.07 0.84
C GLN A 149 -7.61 5.85 1.37
N ASP A 150 -8.33 4.92 2.01
CA ASP A 150 -7.73 3.78 2.72
C ASP A 150 -8.21 2.38 2.26
N PRO A 151 -8.29 2.09 0.94
CA PRO A 151 -8.79 0.78 0.46
C PRO A 151 -7.92 -0.40 0.89
N ILE A 152 -6.67 -0.13 1.30
CA ILE A 152 -5.79 -1.14 1.87
C ILE A 152 -6.38 -1.79 3.13
N LEU A 153 -7.22 -1.08 3.88
CA LEU A 153 -7.87 -1.63 5.07
C LEU A 153 -8.90 -2.70 4.69
N LEU A 154 -9.65 -2.52 3.61
CA LEU A 154 -10.65 -3.50 3.16
C LEU A 154 -10.02 -4.83 2.73
N VAL A 155 -8.78 -4.79 2.24
CA VAL A 155 -8.02 -5.98 1.82
C VAL A 155 -7.10 -6.53 2.91
N SER A 156 -7.12 -5.94 4.11
CA SER A 156 -6.28 -6.37 5.24
C SER A 156 -7.01 -7.38 6.11
N SER A 157 -6.30 -8.43 6.54
CA SER A 157 -6.89 -9.46 7.40
C SER A 157 -7.22 -8.88 8.78
N VAL A 158 -8.46 -9.07 9.23
CA VAL A 158 -8.88 -8.65 10.58
C VAL A 158 -8.04 -9.37 11.63
N GLU A 159 -7.98 -10.70 11.56
CA GLU A 159 -7.32 -11.56 12.55
C GLU A 159 -5.79 -11.48 12.50
N ARG A 160 -5.21 -11.40 11.31
CA ARG A 160 -3.74 -11.43 11.15
C ARG A 160 -3.09 -10.06 11.07
N THR A 161 -3.87 -8.99 10.96
CA THR A 161 -3.32 -7.63 10.76
C THR A 161 -3.94 -6.61 11.68
N MET A 162 -5.27 -6.46 11.70
CA MET A 162 -5.89 -5.37 12.47
C MET A 162 -5.92 -5.64 13.98
N ILE A 163 -6.37 -6.82 14.40
CA ILE A 163 -6.45 -7.21 15.82
C ILE A 163 -5.05 -7.17 16.46
N PRO A 164 -4.00 -7.82 15.91
CA PRO A 164 -2.68 -7.83 16.52
C PRO A 164 -2.08 -6.42 16.70
N LYS A 165 -2.41 -5.48 15.81
CA LYS A 165 -1.93 -4.09 15.92
C LYS A 165 -2.63 -3.31 17.02
N LEU A 166 -3.93 -3.52 17.19
CA LEU A 166 -4.66 -2.91 18.32
C LEU A 166 -4.21 -3.51 19.64
N ASP A 167 -4.01 -4.83 19.69
CA ASP A 167 -3.56 -5.51 20.90
C ASP A 167 -2.14 -5.10 21.28
N PHE A 168 -1.24 -4.94 20.29
CA PHE A 168 0.08 -4.38 20.53
C PHE A 168 0.01 -2.96 21.10
N LEU A 169 -0.77 -2.07 20.48
CA LEU A 169 -0.91 -0.69 20.96
C LEU A 169 -1.46 -0.65 22.38
N ALA A 170 -2.50 -1.41 22.68
CA ALA A 170 -3.02 -1.55 24.05
C ALA A 170 -1.96 -2.11 25.00
N GLY A 171 -1.18 -3.09 24.56
CA GLY A 171 -0.07 -3.69 25.29
C GLY A 171 1.07 -2.72 25.63
N LEU A 172 1.14 -1.54 25.02
CA LEU A 172 2.07 -0.47 25.44
C LEU A 172 1.65 0.20 26.75
N GLY A 173 0.49 -0.14 27.32
CA GLY A 173 -0.02 0.44 28.55
C GLY A 173 -1.16 1.45 28.35
N MET A 174 -1.88 1.38 27.22
CA MET A 174 -3.10 2.17 26.98
C MET A 174 -4.35 1.29 26.93
N HIS A 175 -5.52 1.89 27.11
CA HIS A 175 -6.77 1.16 26.92
C HIS A 175 -6.97 0.84 25.43
N ARG A 176 -7.68 -0.26 25.15
CA ARG A 176 -8.00 -0.65 23.77
C ARG A 176 -8.78 0.45 23.03
N ASP A 177 -9.65 1.16 23.73
CA ASP A 177 -10.42 2.27 23.16
C ASP A 177 -9.53 3.47 22.76
N ASP A 178 -8.42 3.70 23.49
CA ASP A 178 -7.42 4.68 23.09
C ASP A 178 -6.75 4.28 21.78
N ALA A 179 -6.35 3.00 21.65
CA ALA A 179 -5.77 2.47 20.43
C ALA A 179 -6.76 2.57 19.25
N VAL A 180 -8.05 2.31 19.49
CA VAL A 180 -9.11 2.51 18.49
C VAL A 180 -9.22 4.00 18.11
N ALA A 181 -9.24 4.92 19.07
CA ALA A 181 -9.26 6.35 18.81
C ALA A 181 -8.02 6.84 18.04
N MET A 182 -6.86 6.22 18.27
CA MET A 182 -5.64 6.48 17.48
C MET A 182 -5.80 6.06 16.03
N VAL A 183 -6.25 4.83 15.75
CA VAL A 183 -6.39 4.35 14.36
C VAL A 183 -7.53 5.04 13.60
N LEU A 184 -8.57 5.53 14.28
CA LEU A 184 -9.60 6.35 13.65
C LEU A 184 -9.04 7.70 13.16
N ARG A 185 -8.14 8.32 13.92
CA ARG A 185 -7.45 9.55 13.53
C ARG A 185 -6.30 9.33 12.56
N CYS A 186 -5.68 8.14 12.59
CA CYS A 186 -4.56 7.78 11.73
C CYS A 186 -4.71 6.34 11.22
N PRO A 187 -5.51 6.11 10.16
CA PRO A 187 -5.78 4.75 9.67
C PRO A 187 -4.53 4.05 9.11
N ALA A 188 -3.53 4.82 8.68
CA ALA A 188 -2.23 4.33 8.24
C ALA A 188 -1.51 3.46 9.28
N LEU A 189 -1.85 3.58 10.56
CA LEU A 189 -1.36 2.70 11.62
C LEU A 189 -1.59 1.22 11.29
N PHE A 190 -2.73 0.85 10.70
CA PHE A 190 -2.97 -0.52 10.27
C PHE A 190 -2.07 -1.02 9.14
N THR A 191 -1.21 -0.19 8.56
CA THR A 191 -0.30 -0.57 7.47
C THR A 191 1.13 -0.84 7.95
N PHE A 192 1.53 -0.32 9.11
CA PHE A 192 2.90 -0.46 9.61
C PHE A 192 3.16 -1.80 10.28
N SER A 193 4.42 -2.23 10.27
CA SER A 193 4.87 -3.45 10.93
C SER A 193 5.07 -3.20 12.44
N ILE A 194 4.64 -4.12 13.28
CA ILE A 194 4.91 -4.04 14.71
C ILE A 194 6.43 -4.09 14.96
N GLU A 195 7.10 -5.13 14.45
CA GLU A 195 8.53 -5.36 14.67
C GLU A 195 9.43 -4.30 14.01
N ARG A 196 9.11 -3.90 12.77
CA ARG A 196 10.00 -3.01 12.00
C ARG A 196 9.65 -1.52 12.11
N ASN A 197 8.56 -1.16 12.78
CA ASN A 197 8.13 0.24 12.88
C ASN A 197 7.72 0.58 14.31
N TYR A 198 6.72 -0.10 14.88
CA TYR A 198 6.21 0.31 16.19
C TYR A 198 7.22 0.13 17.32
N LYS A 199 7.79 -1.08 17.47
CA LYS A 199 8.75 -1.38 18.52
C LYS A 199 9.96 -0.44 18.53
N PRO A 200 10.77 -0.35 17.45
CA PRO A 200 11.98 0.48 17.48
C PRO A 200 11.68 1.96 17.70
N LYS A 201 10.56 2.47 17.16
CA LYS A 201 10.19 3.89 17.36
C LYS A 201 9.68 4.17 18.77
N PHE A 202 8.92 3.25 19.35
CA PHE A 202 8.44 3.40 20.72
C PHE A 202 9.57 3.24 21.73
N GLU A 203 10.48 2.29 21.51
CA GLU A 203 11.71 2.13 22.29
C GLU A 203 12.56 3.40 22.25
N TYR A 204 12.79 3.98 21.07
CA TYR A 204 13.49 5.26 20.94
C TYR A 204 12.79 6.39 21.70
N LEU A 205 11.45 6.48 21.59
CA LEU A 205 10.67 7.52 22.27
C LEU A 205 10.85 7.44 23.79
N VAL A 206 10.83 6.23 24.35
CA VAL A 206 10.94 6.02 25.80
C VAL A 206 12.39 6.16 26.28
N ALA A 207 13.33 5.48 25.62
CA ALA A 207 14.71 5.39 26.08
C ALA A 207 15.52 6.68 25.82
N GLU A 208 15.30 7.32 24.67
CA GLU A 208 16.14 8.44 24.23
C GLU A 208 15.43 9.79 24.40
N MET A 209 14.12 9.85 24.17
CA MET A 209 13.37 11.11 24.21
C MET A 209 12.64 11.38 25.53
N GLY A 210 12.64 10.41 26.46
CA GLY A 210 11.92 10.50 27.74
C GLY A 210 10.39 10.60 27.60
N GLY A 211 9.84 10.26 26.43
CA GLY A 211 8.40 10.26 26.16
C GLY A 211 7.73 8.92 26.48
N GLY A 212 6.48 8.76 26.06
CA GLY A 212 5.77 7.51 26.26
C GLY A 212 4.39 7.45 25.62
N VAL A 213 3.51 6.68 26.26
CA VAL A 213 2.17 6.37 25.77
C VAL A 213 1.32 7.63 25.56
N HIS A 214 1.44 8.61 26.44
CA HIS A 214 0.70 9.87 26.34
C HIS A 214 1.03 10.59 25.02
N ASP A 215 2.29 10.61 24.61
CA ASP A 215 2.75 11.30 23.41
C ASP A 215 2.24 10.63 22.14
N ILE A 216 2.30 9.30 22.05
CA ILE A 216 1.76 8.59 20.89
C ILE A 216 0.23 8.63 20.85
N LYS A 217 -0.45 8.71 21.99
CA LYS A 217 -1.90 8.96 22.04
C LYS A 217 -2.22 10.35 21.50
N ALA A 218 -1.50 11.39 21.95
CA ALA A 218 -1.70 12.75 21.46
C ALA A 218 -1.36 12.85 19.96
N PHE A 219 -0.27 12.20 19.53
CA PHE A 219 0.30 12.30 18.19
C PHE A 219 0.58 10.93 17.53
N PRO A 220 -0.47 10.22 17.07
CA PRO A 220 -0.31 8.89 16.48
C PRO A 220 0.53 8.88 15.19
N GLN A 221 0.62 10.04 14.51
CA GLN A 221 1.45 10.22 13.33
C GLN A 221 2.94 10.05 13.62
N TYR A 222 3.38 10.02 14.88
CA TYR A 222 4.75 9.67 15.26
C TYR A 222 5.26 8.42 14.50
N PHE A 223 4.45 7.36 14.45
CA PHE A 223 4.80 6.11 13.76
C PHE A 223 4.88 6.23 12.23
N THR A 224 4.42 7.33 11.64
CA THR A 224 4.47 7.57 10.18
C THR A 224 5.82 8.15 9.74
N PHE A 225 6.56 8.82 10.63
CA PHE A 225 7.85 9.43 10.30
C PHE A 225 8.99 8.42 10.38
N SER A 226 9.99 8.56 9.51
CA SER A 226 11.17 7.69 9.55
C SER A 226 11.95 7.88 10.85
N LEU A 227 12.34 6.78 11.49
CA LEU A 227 13.17 6.86 12.70
C LEU A 227 14.52 7.50 12.37
N ASP A 228 15.23 6.91 11.40
CA ASP A 228 16.61 7.27 11.09
C ASP A 228 16.73 8.59 10.30
N LYS A 229 15.72 8.93 9.51
CA LYS A 229 15.76 10.09 8.61
C LYS A 229 15.06 11.33 9.15
N ARG A 230 14.22 11.19 10.18
CA ARG A 230 13.36 12.29 10.64
C ARG A 230 13.34 12.41 12.16
N ILE A 231 12.97 11.34 12.87
CA ILE A 231 12.79 11.39 14.32
C ILE A 231 14.13 11.60 15.02
N ALA A 232 15.08 10.68 14.83
CA ALA A 232 16.35 10.72 15.55
C ALA A 232 17.24 11.93 15.18
N PRO A 233 17.38 12.33 13.91
CA PRO A 233 18.16 13.53 13.58
C PRO A 233 17.61 14.81 14.21
N ARG A 234 16.29 15.00 14.20
CA ARG A 234 15.66 16.22 14.74
C ARG A 234 15.66 16.24 16.26
N HIS A 235 15.39 15.09 16.90
CA HIS A 235 15.52 14.96 18.35
C HIS A 235 16.94 15.30 18.81
N ARG A 236 17.98 14.74 18.18
CA ARG A 236 19.38 15.04 18.52
C ARG A 236 19.73 16.51 18.33
N ALA A 237 19.35 17.11 17.21
CA ALA A 237 19.59 18.54 16.98
C ALA A 237 18.93 19.43 18.04
N ALA A 238 17.70 19.12 18.45
CA ALA A 238 17.01 19.82 19.53
C ALA A 238 17.70 19.61 20.89
N ALA A 239 18.09 18.36 21.20
CA ALA A 239 18.78 18.02 22.44
C ALA A 239 20.16 18.68 22.55
N ASP A 240 20.96 18.67 21.48
CA ASP A 240 22.27 19.33 21.39
C ASP A 240 22.16 20.85 21.58
N ALA A 241 21.03 21.43 21.15
CA ALA A 241 20.69 22.84 21.37
C ALA A 241 20.08 23.13 22.76
N GLY A 242 19.82 22.11 23.59
CA GLY A 242 19.16 22.29 24.88
C GLY A 242 17.68 22.69 24.76
N VAL A 243 17.05 22.39 23.62
CA VAL A 243 15.69 22.79 23.28
C VAL A 243 14.74 21.58 23.34
N SER A 244 13.56 21.77 23.93
CA SER A 244 12.49 20.78 23.93
C SER A 244 11.35 21.24 23.01
N LEU A 245 11.01 20.43 22.00
CA LEU A 245 9.92 20.74 21.06
C LEU A 245 8.81 19.69 21.15
N PRO A 246 7.53 20.09 21.07
CA PRO A 246 6.43 19.16 20.91
C PRO A 246 6.62 18.28 19.66
N LEU A 247 6.29 16.98 19.76
CA LEU A 247 6.41 16.04 18.63
C LEU A 247 5.75 16.52 17.33
N PRO A 248 4.53 17.12 17.34
CA PRO A 248 3.91 17.59 16.11
C PRO A 248 4.76 18.66 15.41
N ASP A 249 5.30 19.61 16.15
CA ASP A 249 6.08 20.73 15.63
C ASP A 249 7.42 20.21 15.09
N MET A 250 8.10 19.40 15.89
CA MET A 250 9.37 18.78 15.52
C MET A 250 9.24 17.90 14.27
N LEU A 251 8.14 17.16 14.08
CA LEU A 251 8.07 16.12 13.04
C LEU A 251 7.31 16.53 11.78
N LYS A 252 6.29 17.40 11.89
CA LYS A 252 5.50 17.86 10.73
C LYS A 252 6.17 18.96 9.93
N ALA A 253 6.94 19.84 10.58
CA ALA A 253 7.60 20.97 9.94
C ALA A 253 8.50 20.54 8.77
N THR A 254 8.64 21.33 7.71
CA THR A 254 9.67 21.10 6.69
C THR A 254 11.08 21.15 7.30
N ASP A 255 12.11 20.81 6.54
CA ASP A 255 13.48 20.90 7.06
C ASP A 255 13.87 22.36 7.34
N GLU A 256 13.46 23.29 6.47
CA GLU A 256 13.63 24.73 6.67
C GLU A 256 12.88 25.24 7.90
N GLU A 257 11.58 24.93 8.01
CA GLU A 257 10.75 25.36 9.16
C GLU A 257 11.28 24.81 10.49
N PHE A 258 11.80 23.57 10.49
CA PHE A 258 12.39 22.98 11.69
C PHE A 258 13.66 23.71 12.12
N MET A 259 14.55 24.04 11.17
CA MET A 259 15.77 24.79 11.47
C MET A 259 15.45 26.20 11.97
N GLU A 260 14.51 26.90 11.32
CA GLU A 260 14.07 28.22 11.78
C GLU A 260 13.49 28.18 13.20
N MET A 261 12.71 27.15 13.52
CA MET A 261 12.15 26.97 14.86
C MET A 261 13.24 26.73 15.91
N LEU A 262 14.24 25.92 15.56
CA LEU A 262 15.38 25.63 16.42
C LEU A 262 16.21 26.91 16.68
N ASP A 263 16.52 27.66 15.63
CA ASP A 263 17.29 28.90 15.74
C ASP A 263 16.57 29.94 16.61
N LYS A 264 15.25 30.11 16.42
CA LYS A 264 14.42 31.00 17.24
C LYS A 264 14.45 30.62 18.72
N GLU A 265 14.34 29.33 19.04
CA GLU A 265 14.35 28.89 20.43
C GLU A 265 15.72 29.08 21.08
N ILE A 266 16.81 28.82 20.34
CA ILE A 266 18.17 29.10 20.79
C ILE A 266 18.36 30.60 21.08
N GLU A 267 17.84 31.48 20.21
CA GLU A 267 17.90 32.92 20.42
C GLU A 267 17.11 33.36 21.66
N LEU A 268 15.90 32.83 21.86
CA LEU A 268 15.07 33.11 23.02
C LEU A 268 15.75 32.68 24.32
N GLN A 269 16.40 31.51 24.33
CA GLN A 269 17.17 31.03 25.49
C GLN A 269 18.35 31.96 25.82
N LYS A 270 19.05 32.48 24.79
CA LYS A 270 20.14 33.46 24.98
C LYS A 270 19.65 34.81 25.52
N GLN A 271 18.43 35.22 25.18
CA GLN A 271 17.83 36.46 25.69
C GLN A 271 17.32 36.34 27.14
N ALA A 272 17.05 35.12 27.59
CA ALA A 272 16.54 34.83 28.93
C ALA A 272 17.65 34.50 29.97
N ALA A 273 18.90 34.36 29.53
CA ALA A 273 20.09 34.07 30.36
C ALA A 273 20.90 35.33 30.66
#